data_AF-A0A060RMC8-F1
#
_entry.id   AF-A0A060RMC8-F1
#
_cell.length_a   1.000
_cell.length_b   1.000
_cell.length_c   1.000
_cell.angle_alpha   90.00
_cell.angle_beta   90.00
_cell.angle_gamma   90.00
#
_symmetry.space_group_name_H-M   'P 1'
#
loop_
_entity.id
_entity.type
_entity.pdbx_description
1 polymer ?
#
loop_
_entity_poly.entity_id
_entity_poly.type
_entity_poly.pdbx_seq_one_letter_code
_entity_poly.pdbx_strand_id
1 'polypeptide(L)'
;MKVHYINILLCALPLNILVSYPHKKPSITTRHTQPNRSLCECELYAPVNYESDPQMKEVMENFNKRTQQRFHEYDDRMQSKRMQCKDKCDKEIQKIILKDKLEKQMEEQLTTLETKIDTNDIPTCICEKSLADKVEKGCLRCGGVLGGGVAPTVGLLGGIGIYGWIKGVPAEAAIAAAKKAGALAGKAAGDAYGMEAVIGALKYIKVDELFSEIYKPFVAKNIYTEVTKLAPDIVKKYNTICERGVNKGAQWKAFEEGVSIRLEDTTEIFQTAEQAVPGYINSALGEIKKVADAEAAKVTADKTPIFTTRNIDAVNTAYASYQTAIIASIVAIVIIILIMVIIYKILRYRRKKKMKKKLQYIKLLEE
;
A
#
# COMPACT_ATOMS: atom_id res chain seq x y z
N MET A 1 16.72 -32.05 45.66
CA MET A 1 15.32 -31.58 45.59
C MET A 1 15.04 -31.17 44.14
N LYS A 2 14.18 -31.94 43.44
CA LYS A 2 13.36 -31.67 42.23
C LYS A 2 13.81 -30.49 41.33
N VAL A 3 14.36 -30.71 40.13
CA VAL A 3 13.68 -30.87 38.82
C VAL A 3 12.50 -29.91 38.64
N HIS A 4 12.60 -28.97 37.68
CA HIS A 4 11.62 -28.62 36.64
C HIS A 4 12.00 -27.27 35.97
N TYR A 5 12.54 -27.31 34.74
CA TYR A 5 12.05 -26.51 33.62
C TYR A 5 12.63 -27.08 32.31
N ILE A 6 11.88 -28.04 31.75
CA ILE A 6 11.96 -28.50 30.37
C ILE A 6 10.81 -27.80 29.63
N ASN A 7 11.03 -27.54 28.33
CA ASN A 7 10.09 -27.05 27.32
C ASN A 7 9.81 -25.55 27.32
N ILE A 8 10.52 -24.82 26.45
CA ILE A 8 9.99 -24.27 25.19
C ILE A 8 11.22 -23.86 24.39
N LEU A 9 11.69 -24.73 23.49
CA LEU A 9 11.97 -24.41 22.07
C LEU A 9 12.52 -25.67 21.38
N LEU A 10 11.61 -26.59 21.11
CA LEU A 10 11.76 -27.60 20.09
C LEU A 10 11.84 -26.91 18.72
N CYS A 11 13.04 -26.85 18.14
CA CYS A 11 13.26 -26.89 16.69
C CYS A 11 14.70 -27.33 16.44
N ALA A 12 14.97 -28.61 16.72
CA ALA A 12 16.12 -29.31 16.19
C ALA A 12 15.86 -29.54 14.69
N LEU A 13 16.33 -28.63 13.83
CA LEU A 13 16.49 -28.95 12.41
C LEU A 13 17.66 -29.95 12.26
N PRO A 14 17.50 -31.06 11.53
CA PRO A 14 18.52 -32.10 11.41
C PRO A 14 19.59 -31.65 10.41
N LEU A 15 20.76 -31.25 10.90
CA LEU A 15 21.96 -30.96 10.09
C LEU A 15 22.67 -32.23 9.60
N ASN A 16 21.91 -33.23 9.11
CA ASN A 16 22.44 -34.56 8.78
C ASN A 16 22.40 -34.91 7.28
N ILE A 17 22.49 -33.92 6.38
CA ILE A 17 22.45 -34.16 4.91
C ILE A 17 23.69 -33.61 4.19
N LEU A 18 24.90 -33.63 4.79
CA LEU A 18 26.11 -33.33 4.02
C LEU A 18 27.32 -34.20 4.36
N VAL A 19 27.09 -35.50 4.57
CA VAL A 19 28.16 -36.51 4.59
C VAL A 19 27.76 -37.67 3.69
N SER A 20 28.04 -37.52 2.39
CA SER A 20 28.35 -38.62 1.46
C SER A 20 28.63 -38.09 0.07
N TYR A 21 29.91 -37.89 -0.26
CA TYR A 21 30.54 -38.58 -1.39
C TYR A 21 32.08 -38.43 -1.35
N PRO A 22 32.85 -39.52 -1.50
CA PRO A 22 34.31 -39.46 -1.56
C PRO A 22 34.78 -39.42 -3.02
N HIS A 23 35.75 -38.55 -3.34
CA HIS A 23 36.58 -38.76 -4.53
C HIS A 23 38.08 -38.67 -4.20
N LYS A 24 38.76 -39.77 -4.52
CA LYS A 24 40.21 -40.00 -4.46
C LYS A 24 40.94 -39.17 -5.53
N LYS A 25 41.95 -38.39 -5.08
CA LYS A 25 43.39 -38.28 -5.50
C LYS A 25 43.73 -38.17 -7.02
N PRO A 26 44.76 -37.37 -7.45
CA PRO A 26 46.13 -37.48 -6.92
C PRO A 26 46.91 -36.18 -6.69
N SER A 27 47.99 -36.35 -5.92
CA SER A 27 49.06 -35.40 -5.62
C SER A 27 49.79 -34.89 -6.86
N ILE A 28 49.95 -33.57 -6.97
CA ILE A 28 51.06 -32.97 -7.72
C ILE A 28 51.74 -31.96 -6.79
N THR A 29 52.98 -32.30 -6.44
CA THR A 29 53.90 -31.49 -5.65
C THR A 29 54.44 -30.38 -6.53
N THR A 30 54.17 -29.12 -6.20
CA THR A 30 54.91 -27.98 -6.76
C THR A 30 55.66 -27.30 -5.63
N ARG A 31 56.98 -27.52 -5.57
CA ARG A 31 57.90 -26.79 -4.68
C ARG A 31 57.96 -25.33 -5.13
N HIS A 32 57.55 -24.40 -4.27
CA HIS A 32 58.00 -23.02 -4.30
C HIS A 32 58.51 -22.58 -2.92
N THR A 33 59.82 -22.71 -2.72
CA THR A 33 60.67 -21.80 -1.92
C THR A 33 60.71 -20.45 -2.64
N GLN A 34 60.65 -19.25 -2.06
CA GLN A 34 60.69 -18.61 -0.72
C GLN A 34 60.29 -17.11 -0.99
N PRO A 35 60.26 -16.12 -0.06
CA PRO A 35 60.51 -16.12 1.38
C PRO A 35 59.45 -15.32 2.19
N ASN A 36 58.76 -15.95 3.14
CA ASN A 36 58.13 -15.19 4.22
C ASN A 36 59.18 -14.93 5.29
N ARG A 37 59.49 -13.64 5.49
CA ARG A 37 60.39 -13.08 6.50
C ARG A 37 59.83 -13.38 7.88
N SER A 38 60.13 -14.56 8.43
CA SER A 38 59.92 -14.86 9.84
C SER A 38 60.82 -13.93 10.65
N LEU A 39 60.20 -13.09 11.49
CA LEU A 39 60.91 -12.41 12.57
C LEU A 39 61.37 -13.49 13.54
N CYS A 40 62.57 -14.01 13.29
CA CYS A 40 63.31 -14.77 14.26
C CYS A 40 63.64 -13.80 15.41
N GLU A 41 63.25 -14.20 16.61
CA GLU A 41 63.68 -13.58 17.86
C GLU A 41 65.22 -13.65 17.89
N CYS A 42 65.89 -12.55 17.59
CA CYS A 42 67.25 -12.33 18.03
C CYS A 42 67.18 -11.77 19.44
N GLU A 43 67.27 -12.63 20.44
CA GLU A 43 67.84 -12.20 21.72
C GLU A 43 69.30 -11.85 21.46
N LEU A 44 69.71 -10.63 21.81
CA LEU A 44 71.05 -10.33 22.28
C LEU A 44 71.04 -8.92 22.87
N TYR A 45 70.99 -8.86 24.20
CA TYR A 45 71.57 -7.76 24.95
C TYR A 45 73.00 -7.55 24.45
N ALA A 46 73.21 -6.50 23.65
CA ALA A 46 74.52 -5.94 23.40
C ALA A 46 74.41 -4.43 23.61
N PRO A 47 74.98 -3.86 24.69
CA PRO A 47 75.10 -2.42 24.83
C PRO A 47 76.25 -1.99 23.94
N VAL A 48 76.00 -1.89 22.63
CA VAL A 48 76.96 -1.27 21.72
C VAL A 48 76.55 0.19 21.60
N ASN A 49 77.49 1.05 21.89
CA ASN A 49 77.36 2.50 21.87
C ASN A 49 77.11 2.99 20.43
N TYR A 50 75.90 2.82 19.91
CA TYR A 50 75.48 3.14 18.54
C TYR A 50 75.41 4.64 18.26
N GLU A 51 75.63 5.51 19.26
CA GLU A 51 75.59 6.96 19.08
C GLU A 51 76.85 7.55 18.43
N SER A 52 77.94 6.77 18.33
CA SER A 52 79.25 7.28 17.87
C SER A 52 79.64 6.89 16.44
N ASP A 53 78.83 6.09 15.73
CA ASP A 53 79.08 5.70 14.34
C ASP A 53 78.46 6.73 13.37
N PRO A 54 79.28 7.44 12.54
CA PRO A 54 78.80 8.45 11.61
C PRO A 54 77.74 7.93 10.63
N GLN A 55 77.87 6.67 10.17
CA GLN A 55 76.94 6.08 9.21
C GLN A 55 75.60 5.73 9.87
N MET A 56 75.62 5.23 11.10
CA MET A 56 74.40 4.95 11.85
C MET A 56 73.62 6.22 12.19
N LYS A 57 74.34 7.30 12.52
CA LYS A 57 73.74 8.61 12.80
C LYS A 57 73.04 9.20 11.58
N GLU A 58 73.64 9.06 10.40
CA GLU A 58 73.02 9.50 9.13
C GLU A 58 71.76 8.71 8.77
N VAL A 59 71.78 7.37 8.97
CA VAL A 59 70.60 6.52 8.76
C VAL A 59 69.48 6.86 9.74
N MET A 60 69.82 7.10 11.02
CA MET A 60 68.87 7.49 12.05
C MET A 60 68.24 8.87 11.75
N GLU A 61 69.04 9.85 11.30
CA GLU A 61 68.52 11.16 10.88
C GLU A 61 67.62 11.07 9.66
N ASN A 62 67.98 10.27 8.64
CA ASN A 62 67.14 10.05 7.47
C ASN A 62 65.83 9.34 7.83
N PHE A 63 65.87 8.37 8.75
CA PHE A 63 64.68 7.72 9.26
C PHE A 63 63.80 8.72 10.02
N ASN A 64 64.38 9.53 10.91
CA ASN A 64 63.67 10.56 11.66
C ASN A 64 63.03 11.59 10.71
N LYS A 65 63.74 12.11 9.70
CA LYS A 65 63.18 13.03 8.70
C LYS A 65 61.99 12.42 7.95
N ARG A 66 62.11 11.17 7.49
CA ARG A 66 61.01 10.45 6.81
C ARG A 66 59.84 10.13 7.73
N THR A 67 60.09 9.89 9.01
CA THR A 67 59.04 9.58 9.99
C THR A 67 58.31 10.85 10.40
N GLN A 68 59.03 11.96 10.60
CA GLN A 68 58.47 13.27 10.86
C GLN A 68 57.55 13.74 9.73
N GLN A 69 57.97 13.57 8.47
CA GLN A 69 57.12 13.88 7.32
C GLN A 69 55.82 13.06 7.29
N ARG A 70 55.89 11.76 7.60
CA ARG A 70 54.70 10.90 7.70
C ARG A 70 53.78 11.26 8.87
N PHE A 71 54.32 11.74 9.98
CA PHE A 71 53.51 12.25 11.09
C PHE A 71 52.76 13.53 10.71
N HIS A 72 53.43 14.48 10.04
CA HIS A 72 52.78 15.67 9.50
C HIS A 72 51.66 15.32 8.50
N GLU A 73 51.92 14.42 7.54
CA GLU A 73 50.88 13.96 6.60
C GLU A 73 49.72 13.23 7.28
N TYR A 74 49.99 12.48 8.36
CA TYR A 74 48.97 11.80 9.13
C TYR A 74 48.10 12.81 9.92
N ASP A 75 48.71 13.80 10.54
CA ASP A 75 48.03 14.85 11.30
C ASP A 75 47.18 15.74 10.39
N ASP A 76 47.70 16.16 9.23
CA ASP A 76 46.95 16.95 8.24
C ASP A 76 45.71 16.20 7.73
N ARG A 77 45.88 14.92 7.42
CA ARG A 77 44.78 14.05 6.99
C ARG A 77 43.77 13.81 8.12
N MET A 78 44.23 13.75 9.37
CA MET A 78 43.35 13.67 10.53
C MET A 78 42.55 14.95 10.73
N GLN A 79 43.19 16.12 10.62
CA GLN A 79 42.54 17.43 10.72
C GLN A 79 41.51 17.62 9.61
N SER A 80 41.83 17.29 8.36
CA SER A 80 40.91 17.37 7.22
C SER A 80 39.65 16.51 7.44
N LYS A 81 39.80 15.27 7.91
CA LYS A 81 38.64 14.41 8.23
C LYS A 81 37.81 14.94 9.39
N ARG A 82 38.45 15.52 10.42
CA ARG A 82 37.74 16.15 11.54
C ARG A 82 36.93 17.38 11.10
N MET A 83 37.48 18.20 10.21
CA MET A 83 36.77 19.32 9.57
C MET A 83 35.53 18.84 8.81
N GLN A 84 35.67 17.82 7.95
CA GLN A 84 34.54 17.26 7.19
C GLN A 84 33.43 16.69 8.09
N CYS A 85 33.79 16.03 9.20
CA CYS A 85 32.82 15.55 10.18
C CYS A 85 32.10 16.70 10.90
N LYS A 86 32.79 17.78 11.26
CA LYS A 86 32.18 18.97 11.87
C LYS A 86 31.19 19.64 10.91
N ASP A 87 31.62 19.91 9.67
CA ASP A 87 30.75 20.50 8.63
C ASP A 87 29.49 19.68 8.37
N LYS A 88 29.63 18.33 8.35
CA LYS A 88 28.49 17.45 8.16
C LYS A 88 27.53 17.48 9.35
N CYS A 89 28.07 17.50 10.57
CA CYS A 89 27.28 17.62 11.80
C CYS A 89 26.55 18.96 11.86
N ASP A 90 27.23 20.07 11.58
CA ASP A 90 26.63 21.42 11.59
C ASP A 90 25.51 21.55 10.54
N LYS A 91 25.68 20.95 9.36
CA LYS A 91 24.60 20.87 8.34
C LYS A 91 23.40 20.07 8.82
N GLU A 92 23.59 18.93 9.48
CA GLU A 92 22.50 18.12 10.01
C GLU A 92 21.79 18.83 11.17
N ILE A 93 22.54 19.50 12.06
CA ILE A 93 22.00 20.31 13.15
C ILE A 93 21.18 21.49 12.60
N GLN A 94 21.68 22.23 11.60
CA GLN A 94 20.90 23.30 10.97
C GLN A 94 19.60 22.79 10.35
N LYS A 95 19.63 21.59 9.75
CA LYS A 95 18.42 20.96 9.19
C LYS A 95 17.41 20.58 10.27
N ILE A 96 17.89 20.10 11.43
CA ILE A 96 17.04 19.79 12.59
C ILE A 96 16.42 21.07 13.16
N ILE A 97 17.21 22.14 13.33
CA ILE A 97 16.73 23.44 13.83
C ILE A 97 15.67 24.05 12.89
N LEU A 98 15.91 24.00 11.57
CA LEU A 98 14.93 24.46 10.57
C LEU A 98 13.63 23.65 10.65
N LYS A 99 13.73 22.34 10.86
CA LYS A 99 12.57 21.46 10.98
C LYS A 99 11.77 21.76 12.25
N ASP A 100 12.43 21.89 13.40
CA ASP A 100 11.83 22.24 14.69
C ASP A 100 11.14 23.61 14.63
N LYS A 101 11.73 24.58 13.93
CA LYS A 101 11.12 25.90 13.73
C LYS A 101 9.84 25.86 12.90
N LEU A 102 9.79 25.03 11.84
CA LEU A 102 8.57 24.84 11.05
C LEU A 102 7.49 24.09 11.83
N GLU A 103 7.87 23.06 12.58
CA GLU A 103 6.96 22.30 13.43
C GLU A 103 6.31 23.20 14.50
N LYS A 104 7.10 24.06 15.17
CA LYS A 104 6.58 25.06 16.11
C LYS A 104 5.65 26.09 15.46
N GLN A 105 5.98 26.59 14.27
CA GLN A 105 5.10 27.53 13.55
C GLN A 105 3.77 26.88 13.16
N MET A 106 3.78 25.61 12.78
CA MET A 106 2.56 24.85 12.48
C MET A 106 1.71 24.63 13.73
N GLU A 107 2.33 24.29 14.85
CA GLU A 107 1.66 24.10 16.15
C GLU A 107 1.04 25.41 16.67
N GLU A 108 1.76 26.53 16.57
CA GLU A 108 1.23 27.85 16.91
C GLU A 108 0.05 28.27 16.01
N GLN A 109 0.11 27.99 14.71
CA GLN A 109 -1.02 28.28 13.81
C GLN A 109 -2.23 27.39 14.12
N LEU A 110 -2.03 26.11 14.40
CA LEU A 110 -3.12 25.18 14.75
C LEU A 110 -3.78 25.57 16.07
N THR A 111 -3.00 25.91 17.10
CA THR A 111 -3.53 26.35 18.41
C THR A 111 -4.22 27.72 18.33
N THR A 112 -3.73 28.64 17.48
CA THR A 112 -4.39 29.92 17.21
C THR A 112 -5.71 29.75 16.42
N LEU A 113 -5.79 28.73 15.55
CA LEU A 113 -7.02 28.36 14.85
C LEU A 113 -8.04 27.71 15.80
N GLU A 114 -7.60 26.84 16.72
CA GLU A 114 -8.47 26.23 17.73
C GLU A 114 -9.02 27.26 18.72
N THR A 115 -8.20 28.20 19.18
CA THR A 115 -8.64 29.23 20.13
C THR A 115 -9.56 30.30 19.52
N LYS A 116 -9.58 30.43 18.20
CA LYS A 116 -10.54 31.30 17.47
C LYS A 116 -11.86 30.60 17.14
N ILE A 117 -12.02 29.33 17.49
CA ILE A 117 -13.27 28.58 17.36
C ILE A 117 -13.84 28.46 18.77
N ASP A 118 -14.55 29.48 19.24
CA ASP A 118 -15.30 29.37 20.48
C ASP A 118 -16.47 28.39 20.26
N THR A 119 -16.78 27.56 21.26
CA THR A 119 -17.90 26.60 21.24
C THR A 119 -19.26 27.26 20.95
N ASN A 120 -19.34 28.59 21.10
CA ASN A 120 -20.51 29.41 20.83
C ASN A 120 -20.57 29.96 19.38
N ASP A 121 -19.48 29.89 18.61
CA ASP A 121 -19.40 30.30 17.20
C ASP A 121 -19.62 29.15 16.22
N ILE A 122 -19.80 27.91 16.73
CA ILE A 122 -20.30 26.79 15.93
C ILE A 122 -21.83 26.91 15.91
N PRO A 123 -22.46 27.41 14.82
CA PRO A 123 -23.89 27.24 14.68
C PRO A 123 -24.14 25.73 14.73
N THR A 124 -25.11 25.30 15.53
CA THR A 124 -25.61 23.92 15.62
C THR A 124 -26.05 23.45 14.24
N CYS A 125 -25.08 23.09 13.41
CA CYS A 125 -25.27 22.71 12.03
C CYS A 125 -25.36 21.20 12.01
N ILE A 126 -26.58 20.76 11.74
CA ILE A 126 -26.98 19.42 11.34
C ILE A 126 -25.96 18.88 10.31
N CYS A 127 -24.94 18.18 10.79
CA CYS A 127 -23.95 17.51 9.95
C CYS A 127 -24.29 16.03 9.83
N GLU A 128 -25.45 15.77 9.22
CA GLU A 128 -25.65 14.53 8.50
C GLU A 128 -25.39 14.86 7.01
N LYS A 129 -24.35 14.24 6.42
CA LYS A 129 -24.00 14.12 4.97
C LYS A 129 -22.82 14.89 4.35
N SER A 130 -22.28 16.00 4.87
CA SER A 130 -21.41 16.86 4.01
C SER A 130 -19.91 16.50 3.92
N LEU A 131 -19.33 15.79 4.89
CA LEU A 131 -17.90 15.43 4.83
C LEU A 131 -17.62 14.20 3.94
N ALA A 132 -18.56 13.27 3.83
CA ALA A 132 -18.46 12.14 2.90
C ALA A 132 -18.59 12.61 1.43
N ASP A 133 -19.55 13.51 1.14
CA ASP A 133 -19.81 14.00 -0.22
C ASP A 133 -18.67 14.86 -0.80
N LYS A 134 -17.93 15.58 0.06
CA LYS A 134 -16.76 16.39 -0.36
C LYS A 134 -15.51 15.55 -0.64
N VAL A 135 -15.28 14.48 0.13
CA VAL A 135 -14.17 13.55 -0.13
C VAL A 135 -14.45 12.71 -1.39
N GLU A 136 -15.71 12.38 -1.65
CA GLU A 136 -16.13 11.64 -2.84
C GLU A 136 -15.95 12.45 -4.15
N LYS A 137 -16.30 13.76 -4.15
CA LYS A 137 -16.02 14.66 -5.29
C LYS A 137 -14.54 14.96 -5.53
N GLY A 138 -13.72 14.99 -4.48
CA GLY A 138 -12.27 15.21 -4.59
C GLY A 138 -11.55 14.01 -5.22
N CYS A 139 -11.97 12.79 -4.88
CA CYS A 139 -11.37 11.56 -5.42
C CYS A 139 -11.79 11.29 -6.88
N LEU A 140 -13.02 11.66 -7.26
CA LEU A 140 -13.51 11.58 -8.66
C LEU A 140 -12.76 12.50 -9.63
N ARG A 141 -12.22 13.64 -9.17
CA ARG A 141 -11.45 14.56 -10.03
C ARG A 141 -10.03 14.05 -10.36
N CYS A 142 -9.41 13.25 -9.49
CA CYS A 142 -8.09 12.68 -9.76
C CYS A 142 -8.14 11.43 -10.66
N GLY A 143 -9.30 10.75 -10.76
CA GLY A 143 -9.49 9.61 -11.67
C GLY A 143 -9.87 9.99 -13.11
N GLY A 144 -10.18 11.27 -13.37
CA GLY A 144 -10.76 11.72 -14.65
C GLY A 144 -9.79 12.32 -15.67
N VAL A 145 -8.49 12.44 -15.38
CA VAL A 145 -7.54 13.18 -16.24
C VAL A 145 -6.58 12.28 -17.03
N LEU A 146 -6.61 10.96 -16.84
CA LEU A 146 -5.77 10.03 -17.62
C LEU A 146 -6.58 8.83 -18.11
N GLY A 147 -7.09 8.95 -19.34
CA GLY A 147 -7.63 7.82 -20.12
C GLY A 147 -9.09 8.00 -20.54
N GLY A 148 -9.32 8.73 -21.63
CA GLY A 148 -10.63 8.88 -22.23
C GLY A 148 -11.13 7.62 -22.94
N GLY A 149 -12.46 7.48 -23.02
CA GLY A 149 -13.15 6.67 -24.02
C GLY A 149 -13.64 5.29 -23.57
N VAL A 150 -14.93 5.24 -23.19
CA VAL A 150 -15.83 4.07 -23.30
C VAL A 150 -15.47 2.82 -22.49
N ALA A 151 -15.70 2.87 -21.17
CA ALA A 151 -16.22 1.74 -20.37
C ALA A 151 -16.40 2.16 -18.88
N PRO A 152 -17.61 2.09 -18.30
CA PRO A 152 -17.83 2.35 -16.86
C PRO A 152 -17.13 1.35 -15.93
N THR A 153 -16.53 0.28 -16.46
CA THR A 153 -15.98 -0.84 -15.70
C THR A 153 -14.49 -0.69 -15.36
N VAL A 154 -13.76 0.24 -15.99
CA VAL A 154 -12.30 0.36 -15.81
C VAL A 154 -11.93 1.32 -14.66
N GLY A 155 -12.76 2.32 -14.38
CA GLY A 155 -12.53 3.28 -13.30
C GLY A 155 -12.77 2.72 -11.89
N LEU A 156 -13.67 1.74 -11.73
CA LEU A 156 -14.02 1.17 -10.43
C LEU A 156 -12.90 0.29 -9.84
N LEU A 157 -12.06 -0.31 -10.71
CA LEU A 157 -10.94 -1.16 -10.29
C LEU A 157 -9.69 -0.36 -9.92
N GLY A 158 -9.56 0.88 -10.39
CA GLY A 158 -8.43 1.76 -10.10
C GLY A 158 -8.44 2.32 -8.67
N GLY A 159 -9.62 2.67 -8.15
CA GLY A 159 -9.76 3.24 -6.79
C GLY A 159 -9.55 2.22 -5.66
N ILE A 160 -9.83 0.93 -5.90
CA ILE A 160 -9.70 -0.13 -4.88
C ILE A 160 -8.23 -0.43 -4.57
N GLY A 161 -7.32 -0.12 -5.50
CA GLY A 161 -5.88 -0.18 -5.24
C GLY A 161 -5.49 0.64 -4.01
N ILE A 162 -6.12 1.79 -3.76
CA ILE A 162 -5.67 2.70 -2.71
C ILE A 162 -5.76 2.08 -1.30
N TYR A 163 -6.78 1.27 -1.02
CA TYR A 163 -6.97 0.69 0.33
C TYR A 163 -6.05 -0.51 0.62
N GLY A 164 -5.58 -1.23 -0.40
CA GLY A 164 -4.53 -2.25 -0.24
C GLY A 164 -3.14 -1.64 -0.04
N TRP A 165 -2.97 -0.34 -0.31
CA TRP A 165 -1.68 0.36 -0.26
C TRP A 165 -1.48 1.14 1.06
N ILE A 166 -2.53 1.24 1.89
CA ILE A 166 -2.40 1.82 3.23
C ILE A 166 -1.73 0.78 4.13
N LYS A 167 -0.47 1.04 4.49
CA LYS A 167 0.31 0.16 5.37
C LYS A 167 -0.34 0.12 6.76
N GLY A 168 -0.54 -1.09 7.31
CA GLY A 168 -1.09 -1.29 8.66
C GLY A 168 -2.61 -1.42 8.74
N VAL A 169 -3.32 -1.55 7.61
CA VAL A 169 -4.77 -1.80 7.61
C VAL A 169 -5.05 -3.22 8.14
N PRO A 170 -5.95 -3.36 9.14
CA PRO A 170 -6.34 -4.67 9.65
C PRO A 170 -7.16 -5.44 8.58
N ALA A 171 -7.05 -6.76 8.57
CA ALA A 171 -7.70 -7.62 7.57
C ALA A 171 -9.23 -7.38 7.52
N GLU A 172 -9.85 -7.04 8.65
CA GLU A 172 -11.26 -6.70 8.76
C GLU A 172 -11.63 -5.46 7.92
N ALA A 173 -10.77 -4.43 7.92
CA ALA A 173 -11.01 -3.21 7.14
C ALA A 173 -10.83 -3.46 5.63
N ALA A 174 -9.89 -4.34 5.24
CA ALA A 174 -9.71 -4.77 3.85
C ALA A 174 -10.93 -5.55 3.33
N ILE A 175 -11.51 -6.42 4.17
CA ILE A 175 -12.75 -7.16 3.87
C ILE A 175 -13.95 -6.20 3.79
N ALA A 176 -14.06 -5.23 4.71
CA ALA A 176 -15.14 -4.24 4.67
C ALA A 176 -15.08 -3.38 3.39
N ALA A 177 -13.89 -2.97 2.97
CA ALA A 177 -13.69 -2.27 1.70
C ALA A 177 -14.07 -3.15 0.49
N ALA A 178 -13.71 -4.43 0.50
CA ALA A 178 -14.07 -5.37 -0.55
C ALA A 178 -15.60 -5.57 -0.68
N LYS A 179 -16.31 -5.69 0.45
CA LYS A 179 -17.78 -5.79 0.46
C LYS A 179 -18.44 -4.53 -0.11
N LYS A 180 -17.95 -3.34 0.26
CA LYS A 180 -18.43 -2.07 -0.29
C LYS A 180 -18.21 -1.99 -1.80
N ALA A 181 -17.02 -2.37 -2.26
CA ALA A 181 -16.71 -2.41 -3.69
C ALA A 181 -17.60 -3.41 -4.45
N GLY A 182 -17.84 -4.60 -3.87
CA GLY A 182 -18.76 -5.60 -4.42
C GLY A 182 -20.18 -5.06 -4.57
N ALA A 183 -20.70 -4.41 -3.53
CA ALA A 183 -22.04 -3.80 -3.55
C ALA A 183 -22.16 -2.66 -4.58
N LEU A 184 -21.13 -1.82 -4.72
CA LEU A 184 -21.10 -0.78 -5.75
C LEU A 184 -21.09 -1.36 -7.16
N ALA A 185 -20.30 -2.40 -7.40
CA ALA A 185 -20.26 -3.10 -8.68
C ALA A 185 -21.62 -3.75 -8.99
N GLY A 186 -22.26 -4.37 -8.00
CA GLY A 186 -23.60 -4.93 -8.13
C GLY A 186 -24.63 -3.87 -8.47
N LYS A 187 -24.69 -2.77 -7.71
CA LYS A 187 -25.61 -1.67 -7.98
C LYS A 187 -25.45 -1.12 -9.40
N ALA A 188 -24.21 -0.88 -9.84
CA ALA A 188 -23.95 -0.38 -11.19
C ALA A 188 -24.45 -1.35 -12.27
N ALA A 189 -24.28 -2.65 -12.08
CA ALA A 189 -24.78 -3.66 -13.00
C ALA A 189 -26.32 -3.74 -13.00
N GLY A 190 -26.95 -3.72 -11.83
CA GLY A 190 -28.41 -3.70 -11.71
C GLY A 190 -29.03 -2.45 -12.33
N ASP A 191 -28.44 -1.27 -12.10
CA ASP A 191 -28.90 -0.01 -12.69
C ASP A 191 -28.77 -0.02 -14.23
N ALA A 192 -27.68 -0.58 -14.77
CA ALA A 192 -27.48 -0.73 -16.20
C ALA A 192 -28.51 -1.71 -16.83
N TYR A 193 -28.70 -2.87 -16.20
CA TYR A 193 -29.69 -3.86 -16.63
C TYR A 193 -31.11 -3.30 -16.57
N GLY A 194 -31.45 -2.62 -15.47
CA GLY A 194 -32.73 -1.96 -15.29
C GLY A 194 -33.00 -0.92 -16.37
N MET A 195 -31.99 -0.13 -16.76
CA MET A 195 -32.14 0.83 -17.85
C MET A 195 -32.37 0.16 -19.19
N GLU A 196 -31.58 -0.87 -19.52
CA GLU A 196 -31.75 -1.63 -20.77
C GLU A 196 -33.16 -2.23 -20.88
N ALA A 197 -33.66 -2.82 -19.79
CA ALA A 197 -34.99 -3.39 -19.72
C ALA A 197 -36.09 -2.33 -19.86
N VAL A 198 -35.96 -1.16 -19.22
CA VAL A 198 -36.92 -0.04 -19.39
C VAL A 198 -36.91 0.46 -20.83
N ILE A 199 -35.75 0.60 -21.46
CA ILE A 199 -35.63 0.98 -22.87
C ILE A 199 -36.37 -0.05 -23.75
N GLY A 200 -36.18 -1.34 -23.49
CA GLY A 200 -36.88 -2.41 -24.18
C GLY A 200 -38.40 -2.31 -24.05
N ALA A 201 -38.89 -2.11 -22.81
CA ALA A 201 -40.33 -1.96 -22.54
C ALA A 201 -40.94 -0.74 -23.27
N LEU A 202 -40.27 0.41 -23.24
CA LEU A 202 -40.74 1.63 -23.91
C LEU A 202 -40.75 1.48 -25.44
N LYS A 203 -39.78 0.78 -26.02
CA LYS A 203 -39.76 0.46 -27.46
C LYS A 203 -40.84 -0.53 -27.86
N TYR A 204 -41.16 -1.50 -27.00
CA TYR A 204 -42.23 -2.46 -27.23
C TYR A 204 -43.57 -1.75 -27.45
N ILE A 205 -43.86 -0.74 -26.63
CA ILE A 205 -45.06 0.10 -26.76
C ILE A 205 -44.87 1.30 -27.70
N LYS A 206 -43.81 1.35 -28.51
CA LYS A 206 -43.59 2.41 -29.54
C LYS A 206 -43.45 3.84 -29.01
N VAL A 207 -43.02 4.01 -27.75
CA VAL A 207 -42.80 5.34 -27.16
C VAL A 207 -41.62 6.09 -27.81
N ASP A 208 -40.62 5.36 -28.29
CA ASP A 208 -39.48 5.93 -29.01
C ASP A 208 -39.87 6.55 -30.36
N GLU A 209 -40.86 5.95 -31.03
CA GLU A 209 -41.38 6.40 -32.33
C GLU A 209 -42.43 7.51 -32.14
N LEU A 210 -43.43 7.30 -31.27
CA LEU A 210 -44.57 8.21 -31.09
C LEU A 210 -44.27 9.42 -30.20
N PHE A 211 -43.44 9.23 -29.17
CA PHE A 211 -43.15 10.22 -28.14
C PHE A 211 -41.65 10.49 -28.04
N SER A 212 -40.98 10.55 -29.19
CA SER A 212 -39.51 10.67 -29.28
C SER A 212 -38.90 11.86 -28.51
N GLU A 213 -39.62 12.99 -28.44
CA GLU A 213 -39.23 14.17 -27.65
C GLU A 213 -39.18 13.93 -26.13
N ILE A 214 -39.98 12.99 -25.63
CA ILE A 214 -40.03 12.61 -24.20
C ILE A 214 -39.04 11.46 -23.94
N TYR A 215 -38.97 10.51 -24.89
CA TYR A 215 -38.10 9.35 -24.82
C TYR A 215 -36.61 9.70 -24.82
N LYS A 216 -36.15 10.57 -25.74
CA LYS A 216 -34.72 10.87 -25.91
C LYS A 216 -34.09 11.51 -24.65
N PRO A 217 -34.70 12.54 -24.01
CA PRO A 217 -34.15 13.11 -22.77
C PRO A 217 -34.10 12.11 -21.62
N PHE A 218 -35.09 11.22 -21.51
CA PHE A 218 -35.10 10.18 -20.49
C PHE A 218 -33.95 9.18 -20.66
N VAL A 219 -33.74 8.69 -21.88
CA VAL A 219 -32.62 7.79 -22.17
C VAL A 219 -31.27 8.46 -21.87
N ALA A 220 -31.14 9.74 -22.17
CA ALA A 220 -29.93 10.51 -21.85
C ALA A 220 -29.70 10.65 -20.33
N LYS A 221 -30.76 10.71 -19.52
CA LYS A 221 -30.66 10.80 -18.06
C LYS A 221 -30.15 9.50 -17.43
N ASN A 222 -30.41 8.35 -18.05
CA ASN A 222 -29.91 7.03 -17.65
C ASN A 222 -30.25 6.65 -16.19
N ILE A 223 -31.45 6.99 -15.73
CA ILE A 223 -31.97 6.61 -14.40
C ILE A 223 -33.31 5.91 -14.60
N TYR A 224 -33.28 4.58 -14.64
CA TYR A 224 -34.44 3.77 -15.01
C TYR A 224 -35.64 3.92 -14.05
N THR A 225 -35.38 4.17 -12.76
CA THR A 225 -36.42 4.35 -11.72
C THR A 225 -37.26 5.61 -11.93
N GLU A 226 -36.78 6.57 -12.72
CA GLU A 226 -37.53 7.78 -13.04
C GLU A 226 -38.48 7.63 -14.23
N VAL A 227 -38.62 6.43 -14.80
CA VAL A 227 -39.57 6.17 -15.90
C VAL A 227 -41.00 6.56 -15.55
N THR A 228 -41.39 6.47 -14.27
CA THR A 228 -42.70 6.90 -13.77
C THR A 228 -42.98 8.38 -14.00
N LYS A 229 -41.93 9.21 -14.07
CA LYS A 229 -42.04 10.65 -14.35
C LYS A 229 -42.41 10.93 -15.81
N LEU A 230 -42.23 9.98 -16.72
CA LEU A 230 -42.65 10.14 -18.12
C LEU A 230 -44.14 10.00 -18.33
N ALA A 231 -44.82 9.24 -17.46
CA ALA A 231 -46.25 8.94 -17.60
C ALA A 231 -47.12 10.20 -17.81
N PRO A 232 -47.03 11.27 -17.00
CA PRO A 232 -47.85 12.47 -17.21
C PRO A 232 -47.57 13.17 -18.54
N ASP A 233 -46.31 13.24 -18.97
CA ASP A 233 -45.93 13.89 -20.23
C ASP A 233 -46.44 13.09 -21.45
N ILE A 234 -46.36 11.76 -21.38
CA ILE A 234 -46.90 10.86 -22.41
C ILE A 234 -48.42 11.03 -22.50
N VAL A 235 -49.13 11.02 -21.38
CA VAL A 235 -50.59 11.21 -21.34
C VAL A 235 -50.99 12.56 -21.92
N LYS A 236 -50.30 13.64 -21.53
CA LYS A 236 -50.58 14.99 -22.05
C LYS A 236 -50.42 15.05 -23.56
N LYS A 237 -49.31 14.50 -24.09
CA LYS A 237 -49.04 14.51 -25.53
C LYS A 237 -50.04 13.61 -26.28
N TYR A 238 -50.40 12.46 -25.69
CA TYR A 238 -51.42 11.56 -26.21
C TYR A 238 -52.79 12.25 -26.35
N ASN A 239 -53.27 12.92 -25.31
CA ASN A 239 -54.56 13.62 -25.31
C ASN A 239 -54.59 14.75 -26.36
N THR A 240 -53.50 15.53 -26.47
CA THR A 240 -53.38 16.61 -27.46
C THR A 240 -53.51 16.10 -28.91
N ILE A 241 -52.96 14.91 -29.19
CA ILE A 241 -53.04 14.29 -30.53
C ILE A 241 -54.44 13.74 -30.79
N CYS A 242 -55.05 13.10 -29.78
CA CYS A 242 -56.43 12.61 -29.86
C CYS A 242 -57.43 13.74 -30.14
N GLU A 243 -57.28 14.89 -29.50
CA GLU A 243 -58.14 16.07 -29.71
C GLU A 243 -58.03 16.65 -31.13
N ARG A 244 -56.87 16.54 -31.77
CA ARG A 244 -56.65 17.03 -33.15
C ARG A 244 -57.27 16.13 -34.23
N GLY A 245 -57.76 14.94 -33.89
CA GLY A 245 -58.35 14.01 -34.87
C GLY A 245 -57.38 13.54 -35.96
N VAL A 246 -56.09 13.43 -35.64
CA VAL A 246 -55.05 13.02 -36.59
C VAL A 246 -55.24 11.55 -36.97
N ASN A 247 -54.96 11.18 -38.24
CA ASN A 247 -55.01 9.79 -38.68
C ASN A 247 -54.02 8.92 -37.87
N LYS A 248 -54.57 8.00 -37.07
CA LYS A 248 -53.83 7.08 -36.20
C LYS A 248 -53.34 5.87 -37.01
N GLY A 249 -52.02 5.76 -37.21
CA GLY A 249 -51.38 4.65 -37.92
C GLY A 249 -51.20 3.38 -37.07
N ALA A 250 -50.56 2.35 -37.64
CA ALA A 250 -50.36 1.06 -36.97
C ALA A 250 -49.58 1.16 -35.64
N GLN A 251 -48.55 2.02 -35.56
CA GLN A 251 -47.79 2.27 -34.33
C GLN A 251 -48.66 2.80 -33.19
N TRP A 252 -49.67 3.64 -33.52
CA TRP A 252 -50.58 4.20 -32.54
C TRP A 252 -51.49 3.14 -31.93
N LYS A 253 -52.00 2.22 -32.76
CA LYS A 253 -52.76 1.06 -32.28
C LYS A 253 -51.92 0.17 -31.37
N ALA A 254 -50.67 -0.12 -31.77
CA ALA A 254 -49.73 -0.90 -30.96
C ALA A 254 -49.44 -0.25 -29.60
N PHE A 255 -49.39 1.09 -29.53
CA PHE A 255 -49.32 1.80 -28.24
C PHE A 255 -50.60 1.63 -27.42
N GLU A 256 -51.78 1.92 -27.99
CA GLU A 256 -53.07 1.81 -27.29
C GLU A 256 -53.31 0.38 -26.79
N GLU A 257 -52.95 -0.65 -27.55
CA GLU A 257 -53.03 -2.06 -27.15
C GLU A 257 -51.96 -2.42 -26.10
N GLY A 258 -50.72 -1.97 -26.31
CA GLY A 258 -49.59 -2.26 -25.43
C GLY A 258 -49.71 -1.68 -24.02
N VAL A 259 -50.37 -0.52 -23.87
CA VAL A 259 -50.75 0.04 -22.55
C VAL A 259 -52.16 -0.33 -22.10
N SER A 260 -52.88 -1.12 -22.91
CA SER A 260 -54.25 -1.59 -22.65
C SER A 260 -55.30 -0.47 -22.56
N ILE A 261 -55.15 0.61 -23.33
CA ILE A 261 -56.23 1.60 -23.57
C ILE A 261 -57.35 0.97 -24.42
N ARG A 262 -56.98 0.11 -25.36
CA ARG A 262 -57.86 -0.63 -26.27
C ARG A 262 -57.53 -2.11 -26.18
N LEU A 263 -58.55 -2.98 -26.28
CA LEU A 263 -58.36 -4.42 -26.35
C LEU A 263 -58.10 -4.85 -27.80
N GLU A 264 -57.32 -5.91 -27.99
CA GLU A 264 -57.03 -6.48 -29.32
C GLU A 264 -58.32 -6.67 -30.13
N ASP A 265 -58.29 -6.26 -31.40
CA ASP A 265 -59.38 -6.39 -32.37
C ASP A 265 -60.72 -5.69 -32.03
N THR A 266 -60.73 -4.76 -31.07
CA THR A 266 -61.94 -3.98 -30.74
C THR A 266 -61.78 -2.48 -31.00
N THR A 267 -62.89 -1.79 -31.28
CA THR A 267 -62.91 -0.32 -31.33
C THR A 267 -63.20 0.34 -29.98
N GLU A 268 -63.49 -0.46 -28.96
CA GLU A 268 -63.89 0.01 -27.64
C GLU A 268 -62.70 0.46 -26.80
N ILE A 269 -62.88 1.61 -26.13
CA ILE A 269 -61.91 2.14 -25.17
C ILE A 269 -62.17 1.46 -23.83
N PHE A 270 -61.21 0.67 -23.36
CA PHE A 270 -61.31 -0.10 -22.12
C PHE A 270 -61.02 0.76 -20.88
N GLN A 271 -60.07 1.69 -20.97
CA GLN A 271 -59.68 2.60 -19.89
C GLN A 271 -59.03 3.88 -20.42
N THR A 272 -58.99 4.94 -19.60
CA THR A 272 -58.42 6.22 -20.02
C THR A 272 -56.89 6.19 -20.05
N ALA A 273 -56.29 7.08 -20.84
CA ALA A 273 -54.83 7.21 -20.89
C ALA A 273 -54.22 7.58 -19.53
N GLU A 274 -54.94 8.37 -18.71
CA GLU A 274 -54.49 8.71 -17.34
C GLU A 274 -54.34 7.47 -16.43
N GLN A 275 -55.07 6.39 -16.71
CA GLN A 275 -55.02 5.16 -15.92
C GLN A 275 -54.06 4.14 -16.56
N ALA A 276 -54.20 3.94 -17.87
CA ALA A 276 -53.46 2.95 -18.64
C ALA A 276 -51.95 3.17 -18.64
N VAL A 277 -51.51 4.39 -18.95
CA VAL A 277 -50.08 4.70 -19.13
C VAL A 277 -49.31 4.59 -17.81
N PRO A 278 -49.76 5.22 -16.69
CA PRO A 278 -49.10 5.01 -15.41
C PRO A 278 -49.21 3.56 -14.93
N GLY A 279 -50.33 2.88 -15.18
CA GLY A 279 -50.53 1.47 -14.82
C GLY A 279 -49.49 0.55 -15.45
N TYR A 280 -49.31 0.66 -16.76
CA TYR A 280 -48.30 -0.10 -17.51
C TYR A 280 -46.89 0.22 -17.02
N ILE A 281 -46.53 1.50 -16.91
CA ILE A 281 -45.18 1.92 -16.51
C ILE A 281 -44.84 1.44 -15.10
N ASN A 282 -45.77 1.53 -14.15
CA ASN A 282 -45.56 1.07 -12.77
C ASN A 282 -45.44 -0.46 -12.69
N SER A 283 -46.27 -1.19 -13.44
CA SER A 283 -46.20 -2.65 -13.51
C SER A 283 -44.87 -3.10 -14.11
N ALA A 284 -44.49 -2.54 -15.26
CA ALA A 284 -43.23 -2.83 -15.93
C ALA A 284 -42.03 -2.48 -15.03
N LEU A 285 -42.05 -1.32 -14.36
CA LEU A 285 -40.99 -0.95 -13.43
C LEU A 285 -40.89 -1.92 -12.25
N GLY A 286 -42.02 -2.41 -11.73
CA GLY A 286 -42.05 -3.40 -10.66
C GLY A 286 -41.37 -4.71 -11.05
N GLU A 287 -41.67 -5.24 -12.23
CA GLU A 287 -41.03 -6.43 -12.81
C GLU A 287 -39.54 -6.19 -13.05
N ILE A 288 -39.19 -5.08 -13.72
CA ILE A 288 -37.81 -4.72 -14.05
C ILE A 288 -36.97 -4.55 -12.79
N LYS A 289 -37.51 -3.92 -11.74
CA LYS A 289 -36.80 -3.74 -10.48
C LYS A 289 -36.45 -5.08 -9.84
N LYS A 290 -37.34 -6.08 -9.86
CA LYS A 290 -37.03 -7.42 -9.35
C LYS A 290 -35.83 -8.03 -10.08
N VAL A 291 -35.79 -7.92 -11.41
CA VAL A 291 -34.71 -8.50 -12.22
C VAL A 291 -33.40 -7.69 -12.05
N ALA A 292 -33.49 -6.37 -11.97
CA ALA A 292 -32.35 -5.49 -11.72
C ALA A 292 -31.73 -5.74 -10.33
N ASP A 293 -32.56 -5.92 -9.29
CA ASP A 293 -32.12 -6.25 -7.94
C ASP A 293 -31.46 -7.64 -7.90
N ALA A 294 -32.00 -8.61 -8.66
CA ALA A 294 -31.40 -9.94 -8.80
C ALA A 294 -30.04 -9.91 -9.50
N GLU A 295 -29.89 -9.14 -10.59
CA GLU A 295 -28.62 -8.97 -11.27
C GLU A 295 -27.61 -8.23 -10.37
N ALA A 296 -28.05 -7.21 -9.63
CA ALA A 296 -27.22 -6.53 -8.65
C ALA A 296 -26.71 -7.48 -7.57
N ALA A 297 -27.58 -8.36 -7.05
CA ALA A 297 -27.21 -9.37 -6.06
C ALA A 297 -26.20 -10.38 -6.63
N LYS A 298 -26.44 -10.87 -7.85
CA LYS A 298 -25.55 -11.80 -8.55
C LYS A 298 -24.16 -11.19 -8.76
N VAL A 299 -24.06 -10.00 -9.32
CA VAL A 299 -22.78 -9.32 -9.55
C VAL A 299 -22.09 -8.98 -8.23
N THR A 300 -22.84 -8.61 -7.19
CA THR A 300 -22.28 -8.42 -5.84
C THR A 300 -21.66 -9.72 -5.32
N ALA A 301 -22.37 -10.84 -5.45
CA ALA A 301 -21.90 -12.15 -5.01
C ALA A 301 -20.65 -12.61 -5.78
N ASP A 302 -20.58 -12.34 -7.09
CA ASP A 302 -19.43 -12.69 -7.94
C ASP A 302 -18.20 -11.81 -7.66
N LYS A 303 -18.39 -10.51 -7.44
CA LYS A 303 -17.28 -9.54 -7.31
C LYS A 303 -16.72 -9.45 -5.90
N THR A 304 -17.55 -9.61 -4.87
CA THR A 304 -17.11 -9.56 -3.45
C THR A 304 -15.95 -10.51 -3.13
N PRO A 305 -15.98 -11.81 -3.51
CA PRO A 305 -14.86 -12.72 -3.21
C PRO A 305 -13.59 -12.30 -3.95
N ILE A 306 -13.70 -11.89 -5.21
CA ILE A 306 -12.55 -11.42 -6.02
C ILE A 306 -11.88 -10.21 -5.35
N PHE A 307 -12.67 -9.23 -4.90
CA PHE A 307 -12.15 -8.07 -4.20
C PHE A 307 -11.58 -8.43 -2.82
N THR A 308 -12.19 -9.39 -2.13
CA THR A 308 -11.73 -9.84 -0.81
C THR A 308 -10.36 -10.49 -0.92
N THR A 309 -10.18 -11.44 -1.85
CA THR A 309 -8.89 -12.09 -2.11
C THR A 309 -7.83 -11.06 -2.48
N ARG A 310 -8.13 -10.17 -3.43
CA ARG A 310 -7.18 -9.14 -3.89
C ARG A 310 -6.74 -8.22 -2.75
N ASN A 311 -7.67 -7.79 -1.90
CA ASN A 311 -7.35 -6.89 -0.80
C ASN A 311 -6.57 -7.60 0.31
N ILE A 312 -6.89 -8.85 0.62
CA ILE A 312 -6.15 -9.67 1.59
C ILE A 312 -4.73 -9.94 1.10
N ASP A 313 -4.57 -10.29 -0.18
CA ASP A 313 -3.24 -10.54 -0.77
C ASP A 313 -2.36 -9.29 -0.74
N ALA A 314 -2.95 -8.11 -0.97
CA ALA A 314 -2.24 -6.85 -0.82
C ALA A 314 -1.78 -6.61 0.62
N VAL A 315 -2.64 -6.87 1.62
CA VAL A 315 -2.30 -6.77 3.04
C VAL A 315 -1.20 -7.76 3.43
N ASN A 316 -1.30 -9.01 3.02
CA ASN A 316 -0.32 -10.06 3.28
C ASN A 316 1.04 -9.72 2.66
N THR A 317 1.05 -9.20 1.43
CA THR A 317 2.27 -8.77 0.74
C THR A 317 2.94 -7.61 1.49
N ALA A 318 2.15 -6.62 1.94
CA ALA A 318 2.67 -5.53 2.74
C ALA A 318 3.24 -6.03 4.08
N TYR A 319 2.54 -6.92 4.77
CA TYR A 319 2.99 -7.51 6.03
C TYR A 319 4.27 -8.34 5.88
N ALA A 320 4.39 -9.13 4.81
CA ALA A 320 5.58 -9.92 4.51
C ALA A 320 6.83 -9.04 4.42
N SER A 321 6.72 -7.84 3.81
CA SER A 321 7.84 -6.90 3.74
C SER A 321 8.34 -6.45 5.13
N TYR A 322 7.42 -6.23 6.08
CA TYR A 322 7.74 -5.88 7.47
C TYR A 322 8.36 -7.06 8.22
N GLN A 323 7.84 -8.27 8.04
CA GLN A 323 8.41 -9.49 8.61
C GLN A 323 9.88 -9.65 8.21
N THR A 324 10.22 -9.49 6.93
CA THR A 324 11.62 -9.54 6.48
C THR A 324 12.50 -8.49 7.14
N ALA A 325 12.01 -7.25 7.28
CA ALA A 325 12.77 -6.17 7.92
C ALA A 325 13.02 -6.45 9.42
N ILE A 326 12.01 -6.96 10.13
CA ILE A 326 12.11 -7.34 11.54
C ILE A 326 13.11 -8.51 11.70
N ILE A 327 13.00 -9.56 10.87
CA ILE A 327 13.90 -10.71 10.90
C ILE A 327 15.35 -10.26 10.64
N ALA A 328 15.59 -9.41 9.64
CA ALA A 328 16.92 -8.89 9.35
C ALA A 328 17.51 -8.10 10.54
N SER A 329 16.68 -7.29 11.21
CA SER A 329 17.09 -6.56 12.42
C SER A 329 17.46 -7.51 13.57
N ILE A 330 16.66 -8.55 13.82
CA ILE A 330 16.94 -9.55 14.87
C ILE A 330 18.24 -10.30 14.56
N VAL A 331 18.45 -10.74 13.32
CA VAL A 331 19.67 -11.44 12.90
C VAL A 331 20.91 -10.55 13.10
N ALA A 332 20.81 -9.26 12.76
CA ALA A 332 21.90 -8.31 12.98
C ALA A 332 22.26 -8.17 14.47
N ILE A 333 21.26 -8.06 15.36
CA ILE A 333 21.47 -7.99 16.82
C ILE A 333 22.16 -9.26 17.33
N VAL A 334 21.73 -10.44 16.88
CA VAL A 334 22.33 -11.73 17.28
C VAL A 334 23.81 -11.81 16.86
N ILE A 335 24.16 -11.36 15.66
CA ILE A 335 25.55 -11.34 15.18
C ILE A 335 26.42 -10.44 16.06
N ILE A 336 25.94 -9.24 16.42
CA ILE A 336 26.66 -8.31 17.30
C ILE A 336 26.93 -8.96 18.67
N ILE A 337 25.92 -9.61 19.26
CA ILE A 337 26.06 -10.31 20.54
C ILE A 337 27.09 -11.45 20.44
N LEU A 338 27.06 -12.24 19.37
CA LEU A 338 28.04 -13.32 19.15
C LEU A 338 29.47 -12.80 19.07
N ILE A 339 29.70 -11.70 18.33
CA ILE A 339 31.01 -11.05 18.24
C ILE A 339 31.48 -10.58 19.63
N MET A 340 30.60 -9.93 20.40
CA MET A 340 30.92 -9.50 21.78
C MET A 340 31.31 -10.69 22.68
N VAL A 341 30.60 -11.82 22.57
CA VAL A 341 30.90 -13.03 23.34
C VAL A 341 32.26 -13.64 22.92
N ILE A 342 32.58 -13.67 21.63
CA ILE A 342 33.86 -14.16 21.12
C ILE A 342 35.01 -13.29 21.64
N ILE A 343 34.90 -11.96 21.47
CA ILE A 343 35.89 -10.99 21.98
C ILE A 343 36.06 -11.15 23.49
N TYR A 344 34.96 -11.24 24.23
CA TYR A 344 34.97 -11.47 25.67
C TYR A 344 35.71 -12.77 26.05
N LYS A 345 35.46 -13.89 25.35
CA LYS A 345 36.16 -15.16 25.58
C LYS A 345 37.66 -15.05 25.30
N ILE A 346 38.06 -14.38 24.21
CA ILE A 346 39.48 -14.15 23.87
C ILE A 346 40.16 -13.31 24.95
N LEU A 347 39.55 -12.19 25.35
CA LEU A 347 40.09 -11.31 26.40
C LEU A 347 40.18 -12.03 27.75
N ARG A 348 39.16 -12.81 28.12
CA ARG A 348 39.15 -13.62 29.34
C ARG A 348 40.23 -14.70 29.32
N TYR A 349 40.43 -15.37 28.18
CA TYR A 349 41.49 -16.35 28.01
C TYR A 349 42.88 -15.71 28.15
N ARG A 350 43.11 -14.56 27.51
CA ARG A 350 44.37 -13.80 27.64
C ARG A 350 44.63 -13.36 29.08
N ARG A 351 43.62 -12.85 29.81
CA ARG A 351 43.75 -12.50 31.23
C ARG A 351 44.13 -13.70 32.09
N LYS A 352 43.46 -14.84 31.92
CA LYS A 352 43.80 -16.08 32.66
C LYS A 352 45.24 -16.55 32.38
N LYS A 353 45.67 -16.54 31.12
CA LYS A 353 47.05 -16.92 30.75
C LYS A 353 48.08 -15.98 31.38
N LYS A 354 47.83 -14.67 31.39
CA LYS A 354 48.69 -13.67 32.05
C LYS A 354 48.82 -13.92 33.55
N MET A 355 47.71 -14.24 34.24
CA MET A 355 47.73 -14.53 35.68
C MET A 355 48.49 -15.82 36.01
N LYS A 356 48.33 -16.90 35.21
CA LYS A 356 49.09 -18.14 35.39
C LYS A 356 50.60 -17.92 35.24
N LYS A 357 51.03 -17.15 34.23
CA LYS A 357 52.44 -16.79 34.06
C LYS A 357 52.98 -16.02 35.28
N LYS A 358 52.24 -15.02 35.77
CA LYS A 358 52.64 -14.25 36.97
C LYS A 358 52.85 -15.15 38.20
N LEU A 359 51.96 -16.11 38.43
CA LEU A 359 52.07 -17.07 39.54
C LEU A 359 53.33 -17.94 39.44
N GLN A 360 53.74 -18.34 38.23
CA GLN A 360 54.98 -19.10 38.03
C GLN A 360 56.22 -18.24 38.31
N TYR A 361 56.24 -16.98 37.88
CA TYR A 361 57.35 -16.07 38.18
C TYR A 361 57.49 -15.75 39.68
N ILE A 362 56.38 -15.61 40.41
CA ILE A 362 56.42 -15.40 41.87
C ILE A 362 57.06 -16.60 42.58
N LYS A 363 56.68 -17.82 42.19
CA LYS A 363 57.26 -19.05 42.78
C LYS A 363 58.77 -19.17 42.55
N LEU A 364 59.26 -18.80 41.37
CA LEU A 364 60.69 -18.83 41.04
C LEU A 364 61.52 -17.77 41.77
N LEU A 365 60.89 -16.77 42.39
CA LEU A 365 61.57 -15.72 43.15
C LEU A 365 61.60 -16.01 44.67
N GLU A 366 60.81 -16.98 45.14
CA GLU A 366 60.76 -17.41 46.55
C GLU A 366 61.67 -18.61 46.84
N GLU A 367 62.11 -19.34 45.80
CA GLU A 367 63.24 -20.30 45.85
C GLU A 367 64.57 -19.55 45.63
#